data_AF-A0A554IQF0-F1
#
_entry.id   AF-A0A554IQF0-F1
#
_cell.length_a   1.000
_cell.length_b   1.000
_cell.length_c   1.000
_cell.angle_alpha   90.00
_cell.angle_beta   90.00
_cell.angle_gamma   90.00
#
_symmetry.space_group_name_H-M   'P 1'
#
loop_
_entity.id
_entity.type
_entity.pdbx_description
1 polymer ?
#
loop_
_entity_poly.entity_id
_entity_poly.type
_entity_poly.pdbx_seq_one_letter_code
_entity_poly.pdbx_strand_id
1 'polypeptide(L)'
;MTIDPVKVPQNVYVEDRIIGSITLRQIIICLLTGGISYGIFSSIKAAGVMSGVAGVLAWTPLVIGAAFAFVKINSITLTRFCLLMLEKTDKPAIRIWAPRRGITISIGAASMKSDNEITKEKKAEEVIHRAEEKRERIHELSALLDKGPDDPPSDAEQRQEQNAEISEELQSAPALPVDKTRVRVEPLSDDHALQDIRTPDTPASLVRDIAPPIAS
;
A
#
# COMPACT_ATOMS: atom_id res chain seq x y z
N MET A 1 -20.48 8.05 -26.15
CA MET A 1 -21.60 7.59 -25.31
C MET A 1 -21.02 7.15 -23.97
N THR A 2 -21.34 7.86 -22.90
CA THR A 2 -21.08 7.44 -21.52
C THR A 2 -21.95 6.23 -21.23
N ILE A 3 -21.35 5.13 -20.80
CA ILE A 3 -22.07 3.93 -20.37
C ILE A 3 -22.58 4.21 -18.96
N ASP A 4 -23.89 4.37 -18.81
CA ASP A 4 -24.49 4.49 -17.49
C ASP A 4 -24.31 3.17 -16.72
N PRO A 5 -23.94 3.22 -15.43
CA PRO A 5 -23.72 2.01 -14.65
C PRO A 5 -25.03 1.23 -14.50
N VAL A 6 -25.08 0.04 -15.09
CA VAL A 6 -26.22 -0.87 -14.98
C VAL A 6 -26.37 -1.26 -13.51
N LYS A 7 -27.46 -0.81 -12.87
CA LYS A 7 -27.82 -1.22 -11.51
C LYS A 7 -28.18 -2.70 -11.52
N VAL A 8 -27.28 -3.53 -11.01
CA VAL A 8 -27.56 -4.94 -10.78
C VAL A 8 -28.42 -5.05 -9.50
N PRO A 9 -29.57 -5.73 -9.53
CA PRO A 9 -30.40 -5.92 -8.34
C PRO A 9 -29.64 -6.68 -7.25
N GLN A 10 -29.83 -6.32 -5.97
CA GLN A 10 -29.08 -6.91 -4.85
C GLN A 10 -29.41 -8.40 -4.60
N ASN A 11 -30.57 -8.88 -5.08
CA ASN A 11 -31.10 -10.21 -4.75
C ASN A 11 -30.65 -11.34 -5.69
N VAL A 12 -29.74 -11.10 -6.64
CA VAL A 12 -29.30 -12.17 -7.58
C VAL A 12 -28.54 -13.32 -6.92
N TYR A 13 -28.03 -13.12 -5.70
CA TYR A 13 -27.17 -14.11 -5.02
C TYR A 13 -27.88 -14.96 -3.97
N VAL A 14 -29.20 -14.79 -3.78
CA VAL A 14 -29.97 -15.56 -2.80
C VAL A 14 -30.55 -16.79 -3.50
N GLU A 15 -30.23 -17.98 -2.99
CA GLU A 15 -30.85 -19.22 -3.46
C GLU A 15 -32.36 -19.23 -3.20
N ASP A 16 -33.12 -19.81 -4.13
CA ASP A 16 -34.56 -19.92 -4.01
C ASP A 16 -34.97 -20.85 -2.85
N ARG A 17 -35.81 -20.34 -1.96
CA ARG A 17 -36.30 -21.02 -0.75
C ARG A 17 -37.78 -21.27 -0.90
N ILE A 18 -38.17 -22.55 -0.90
CA ILE A 18 -39.57 -22.93 -1.11
C ILE A 18 -40.30 -23.04 0.23
N ILE A 19 -39.72 -23.78 1.18
CA ILE A 19 -40.36 -24.09 2.46
C ILE A 19 -39.44 -23.61 3.58
N GLY A 20 -39.73 -22.41 4.10
CA GLY A 20 -39.00 -21.81 5.21
C GLY A 20 -37.49 -21.68 4.94
N SER A 21 -36.69 -22.44 5.69
CA SER A 21 -35.22 -22.45 5.57
C SER A 21 -34.67 -23.45 4.55
N ILE A 22 -35.52 -24.23 3.88
CA ILE A 22 -35.11 -25.28 2.94
C ILE A 22 -35.09 -24.73 1.50
N THR A 23 -33.97 -24.94 0.80
CA THR A 23 -33.80 -24.49 -0.59
C THR A 23 -34.34 -25.51 -1.59
N LEU A 24 -34.73 -25.06 -2.79
CA LEU A 24 -35.19 -25.94 -3.87
C LEU A 24 -34.17 -27.07 -4.15
N ARG A 25 -32.88 -26.73 -4.14
CA ARG A 25 -31.79 -27.68 -4.35
C ARG A 25 -31.76 -28.79 -3.31
N GLN A 26 -31.98 -28.46 -2.03
CA GLN A 26 -31.98 -29.43 -0.95
C GLN A 26 -33.12 -30.43 -1.11
N ILE A 27 -34.31 -29.94 -1.48
CA ILE A 27 -35.48 -30.78 -1.75
C ILE A 27 -35.21 -31.74 -2.90
N ILE A 28 -34.65 -31.26 -4.01
CA ILE A 28 -34.31 -32.11 -5.17
C ILE A 28 -33.31 -33.20 -4.77
N ILE A 29 -32.27 -32.86 -4.01
CA ILE A 29 -31.26 -33.83 -3.56
C ILE A 29 -31.90 -34.90 -2.67
N CYS A 30 -32.69 -34.50 -1.67
CA CYS A 30 -33.37 -35.43 -0.77
C CYS A 30 -34.39 -36.32 -1.50
N LEU A 31 -35.09 -35.78 -2.49
CA LEU A 31 -36.06 -36.55 -3.28
C LEU A 31 -35.35 -37.59 -4.16
N LEU A 32 -34.23 -37.23 -4.78
CA LEU A 32 -33.42 -38.17 -5.57
C LEU A 32 -32.83 -39.28 -4.70
N THR A 33 -32.18 -38.94 -3.58
CA THR A 33 -31.55 -39.96 -2.72
C THR A 33 -32.56 -40.78 -1.94
N GLY A 34 -33.70 -40.18 -1.56
CA GLY A 34 -34.84 -40.89 -0.98
C GLY A 34 -35.49 -41.84 -1.97
N GLY A 35 -35.67 -41.42 -3.23
CA GLY A 35 -36.17 -42.28 -4.30
C GLY A 35 -35.25 -43.47 -4.56
N ILE A 36 -33.93 -43.24 -4.61
CA ILE A 36 -32.94 -44.32 -4.75
C ILE A 36 -32.99 -45.27 -3.56
N SER A 37 -33.03 -44.75 -2.33
CA SER A 37 -33.08 -45.57 -1.11
C SER A 37 -34.35 -46.42 -1.05
N TYR A 38 -35.49 -45.83 -1.42
CA TYR A 38 -36.76 -46.54 -1.52
C TYR A 38 -36.72 -47.61 -2.62
N GLY A 39 -36.12 -47.31 -3.77
CA GLY A 39 -35.91 -48.30 -4.85
C GLY A 39 -35.09 -49.50 -4.37
N ILE A 40 -33.98 -49.24 -3.67
CA ILE A 40 -33.14 -50.30 -3.09
C ILE A 40 -33.93 -51.11 -2.05
N PHE A 41 -34.65 -50.44 -1.15
CA PHE A 41 -35.47 -51.10 -0.15
C PHE A 41 -36.56 -51.99 -0.77
N SER A 42 -37.27 -51.48 -1.78
CA SER A 42 -38.29 -52.22 -2.51
C SER A 42 -37.70 -53.43 -3.24
N SER A 43 -36.49 -53.29 -3.79
CA SER A 43 -35.79 -54.38 -4.49
C SER A 43 -35.37 -55.49 -3.53
N ILE A 44 -34.84 -55.13 -2.35
CA ILE A 44 -34.48 -56.09 -1.30
C ILE A 44 -35.73 -56.81 -0.76
N LYS A 45 -36.82 -56.05 -0.53
CA LYS A 45 -38.10 -56.62 -0.08
C LYS A 45 -38.66 -57.61 -1.11
N ALA A 46 -38.59 -57.29 -2.40
CA ALA A 46 -39.02 -58.19 -3.47
C ALA A 46 -38.15 -59.45 -3.58
N ALA A 47 -36.85 -59.36 -3.28
CA ALA A 47 -35.93 -60.49 -3.28
C ALA A 47 -36.09 -61.42 -2.07
N GLY A 48 -36.90 -61.06 -1.06
CA GLY A 48 -37.14 -61.88 0.12
C GLY A 48 -35.96 -61.96 1.12
N VAL A 49 -34.87 -61.22 0.88
CA VAL A 49 -33.65 -61.25 1.71
C VAL A 49 -33.72 -60.22 2.85
N MET A 50 -34.89 -60.09 3.48
CA MET A 50 -35.13 -59.02 4.43
C MET A 50 -34.54 -59.33 5.81
N SER A 51 -33.24 -59.12 5.94
CA SER A 51 -32.56 -58.98 7.24
C SER A 51 -32.71 -57.55 7.74
N GLY A 52 -32.87 -57.35 9.05
CA GLY A 52 -32.91 -56.01 9.65
C GLY A 52 -31.70 -55.14 9.28
N VAL A 53 -30.53 -55.77 9.12
CA VAL A 53 -29.29 -55.10 8.67
C VAL A 53 -29.41 -54.60 7.23
N ALA A 54 -29.99 -55.41 6.34
CA ALA A 54 -30.19 -55.03 4.93
C ALA A 54 -31.19 -53.88 4.80
N GLY A 55 -32.22 -53.86 5.65
CA GLY A 55 -33.16 -52.74 5.74
C GLY A 55 -32.50 -51.43 6.12
N VAL A 56 -31.61 -51.44 7.13
CA VAL A 56 -30.86 -50.24 7.54
C VAL A 56 -29.89 -49.79 6.44
N LEU A 57 -29.19 -50.73 5.79
CA LEU A 57 -28.29 -50.41 4.68
C LEU A 57 -29.01 -49.76 3.50
N ALA A 58 -30.26 -50.15 3.23
CA ALA A 58 -31.05 -49.57 2.14
C ALA A 58 -31.31 -48.06 2.30
N TRP A 59 -31.32 -47.55 3.54
CA TRP A 59 -31.51 -46.13 3.84
C TRP A 59 -30.22 -45.32 3.88
N THR A 60 -29.05 -45.97 3.73
CA THR A 60 -27.76 -45.28 3.72
C THR A 60 -27.63 -44.19 2.64
N PRO A 61 -28.15 -44.35 1.40
CA PRO A 61 -28.03 -43.30 0.39
C PRO A 61 -28.83 -42.05 0.76
N LEU A 62 -29.98 -42.19 1.44
CA LEU A 62 -30.77 -41.07 1.93
C LEU A 62 -30.00 -40.27 2.98
N VAL A 63 -29.38 -40.95 3.94
CA VAL A 63 -28.59 -40.30 5.00
C VAL A 63 -27.41 -39.54 4.41
N ILE A 64 -26.68 -40.17 3.48
CA ILE A 64 -25.57 -39.53 2.77
C ILE A 64 -26.09 -38.33 1.96
N GLY A 65 -27.19 -38.48 1.22
CA GLY A 65 -27.81 -37.41 0.45
C GLY A 65 -28.26 -36.22 1.32
N ALA A 66 -28.84 -36.50 2.48
CA ALA A 66 -29.22 -35.48 3.45
C ALA A 66 -27.99 -34.72 3.97
N ALA A 67 -26.88 -35.42 4.23
CA ALA A 67 -25.62 -34.77 4.57
C ALA A 67 -25.15 -33.83 3.44
N PHE A 68 -25.19 -34.26 2.18
CA PHE A 68 -24.87 -33.40 1.04
C PHE A 68 -25.80 -32.18 0.88
N ALA A 69 -27.07 -32.30 1.24
CA ALA A 69 -28.05 -31.22 1.16
C ALA A 69 -27.89 -30.18 2.30
N PHE A 70 -27.70 -30.62 3.54
CA PHE A 70 -27.77 -29.75 4.71
C PHE A 70 -26.42 -29.37 5.30
N VAL A 71 -25.38 -30.20 5.16
CA VAL A 71 -24.07 -29.90 5.74
C VAL A 71 -23.40 -28.76 4.96
N LYS A 72 -22.95 -27.76 5.72
CA LYS A 72 -22.18 -26.64 5.21
C LYS A 72 -20.84 -26.59 5.92
N ILE A 73 -19.77 -26.41 5.16
CA ILE A 73 -18.40 -26.26 5.65
C ILE A 73 -17.96 -24.84 5.30
N ASN A 74 -17.61 -24.03 6.30
CA ASN A 74 -17.17 -22.65 6.10
C ASN A 74 -18.11 -21.84 5.18
N SER A 75 -19.41 -21.91 5.42
CA SER A 75 -20.47 -21.23 4.63
C SER A 75 -20.65 -21.71 3.18
N ILE A 76 -20.01 -22.81 2.79
CA ILE A 76 -20.16 -23.44 1.48
C ILE A 76 -20.89 -24.78 1.64
N THR A 77 -21.79 -25.13 0.72
CA THR A 77 -22.50 -26.43 0.75
C THR A 77 -21.53 -27.60 0.53
N LEU A 78 -21.76 -28.73 1.19
CA LEU A 78 -20.91 -29.92 1.06
C LEU A 78 -20.71 -30.35 -0.40
N THR A 79 -21.77 -30.31 -1.22
CA THR A 79 -21.66 -30.62 -2.65
C THR A 79 -20.68 -29.69 -3.36
N ARG A 80 -20.73 -28.38 -3.10
CA ARG A 80 -19.82 -27.41 -3.71
C ARG A 80 -18.39 -27.59 -3.17
N PHE A 81 -18.23 -27.90 -1.89
CA PHE A 81 -16.94 -28.23 -1.31
C PHE A 81 -16.29 -29.45 -1.99
N CYS A 82 -17.04 -30.53 -2.19
CA CYS A 82 -16.53 -31.71 -2.90
C CYS A 82 -16.14 -31.40 -4.35
N LEU A 83 -16.96 -30.60 -5.06
CA LEU A 83 -16.64 -30.15 -6.42
C LEU A 83 -15.37 -29.29 -6.46
N LEU A 84 -15.18 -28.38 -5.50
CA LEU A 84 -13.98 -27.57 -5.39
C LEU A 84 -12.74 -28.42 -5.03
N MET A 85 -12.89 -29.45 -4.21
CA MET A 85 -11.81 -30.40 -3.92
C MET A 85 -11.44 -31.20 -5.16
N LEU A 86 -12.42 -31.63 -5.95
CA LEU A 86 -12.17 -32.30 -7.23
C LEU A 86 -11.47 -31.34 -8.22
N GLU A 87 -11.97 -30.11 -8.36
CA GLU A 87 -11.36 -29.08 -9.20
C GLU A 87 -9.91 -28.76 -8.77
N LYS A 88 -9.65 -28.77 -7.46
CA LYS A 88 -8.30 -28.57 -6.91
C LYS A 88 -7.32 -29.67 -7.35
N THR A 89 -7.78 -30.90 -7.60
CA THR A 89 -6.88 -31.98 -8.07
C THR A 89 -6.37 -31.76 -9.49
N ASP A 90 -7.16 -31.10 -10.34
CA ASP A 90 -6.79 -30.80 -11.72
C ASP A 90 -5.97 -29.49 -11.83
N LYS A 91 -6.13 -28.59 -10.86
CA LYS A 91 -5.45 -27.29 -10.88
C LYS A 91 -4.05 -27.35 -10.27
N PRO A 92 -3.03 -26.75 -10.92
CA PRO A 92 -1.68 -26.72 -10.36
C PRO A 92 -1.66 -25.92 -9.06
N ALA A 93 -0.98 -26.46 -8.04
CA ALA A 93 -0.84 -25.83 -6.73
C ALA A 93 -0.06 -24.51 -6.78
N ILE A 94 0.85 -24.38 -7.75
CA ILE A 94 1.67 -23.20 -7.95
C ILE A 94 1.05 -22.39 -9.10
N ARG A 95 0.56 -21.19 -8.78
CA ARG A 95 0.14 -20.20 -9.79
C ARG A 95 1.29 -19.26 -10.05
N ILE A 96 1.89 -19.35 -11.24
CA ILE A 96 2.87 -18.37 -11.71
C ILE A 96 2.14 -17.24 -12.44
N TRP A 97 2.53 -15.99 -12.15
CA TRP A 97 2.14 -14.86 -12.96
C TRP A 97 2.99 -14.86 -14.22
N ALA A 98 2.43 -15.37 -15.31
CA ALA A 98 3.03 -15.27 -16.63
C ALA A 98 2.28 -14.23 -17.46
N PRO A 99 2.96 -13.35 -18.22
CA PRO A 99 2.30 -12.48 -19.17
C PRO A 99 1.51 -13.35 -20.16
N ARG A 100 0.21 -13.09 -20.30
CA ARG A 100 -0.62 -13.81 -21.28
C ARG A 100 -0.03 -13.57 -22.68
N ARG A 101 0.15 -14.65 -23.44
CA ARG A 101 0.53 -14.55 -24.87
C ARG A 101 -0.48 -13.64 -25.56
N GLY A 102 -0.01 -12.52 -26.14
CA GLY A 102 -0.83 -11.52 -26.83
C GLY A 102 -1.11 -10.23 -26.06
N ILE A 103 -0.76 -10.14 -24.77
CA ILE A 103 -0.75 -8.87 -24.03
C ILE A 103 0.70 -8.50 -23.79
N THR A 104 1.27 -7.71 -24.70
CA THR A 104 2.57 -7.06 -24.48
C THR A 104 2.34 -5.94 -23.48
N ILE A 105 2.46 -6.24 -22.19
CA ILE A 105 2.62 -5.18 -21.19
C ILE A 105 4.04 -4.66 -21.42
N SER A 106 4.18 -3.64 -22.27
CA SER A 106 5.36 -2.78 -22.20
C SER A 106 5.25 -2.07 -20.86
N ILE A 107 5.80 -2.70 -19.82
CA ILE A 107 6.10 -2.03 -18.56
C ILE A 107 7.13 -0.99 -18.95
N GLY A 108 6.65 0.17 -19.37
CA GLY A 108 7.49 1.33 -19.55
C GLY A 108 8.09 1.59 -18.18
N ALA A 109 9.39 1.32 -18.03
CA ALA A 109 10.20 1.74 -16.90
C ALA A 109 10.27 3.28 -16.76
N ALA A 110 9.35 4.01 -17.40
CA ALA A 110 9.21 5.46 -17.35
C ALA A 110 8.24 5.93 -16.25
N SER A 111 7.48 5.02 -15.59
CA SER A 111 6.53 5.41 -14.53
C SER A 111 6.88 4.93 -13.12
N MET A 112 8.12 4.49 -12.91
CA MET A 112 8.67 4.26 -11.57
C MET A 112 9.87 5.18 -11.34
N LYS A 113 9.71 6.49 -11.57
CA LYS A 113 10.53 7.43 -10.80
C LYS A 113 10.11 7.22 -9.35
N SER A 114 11.04 6.73 -8.54
CA SER A 114 10.84 6.58 -7.10
C SER A 114 10.40 7.94 -6.54
N ASP A 115 9.47 7.97 -5.58
CA ASP A 115 9.09 9.21 -4.87
C ASP A 115 10.32 9.97 -4.33
N ASN A 116 11.43 9.26 -4.08
CA ASN A 116 12.72 9.84 -3.70
C ASN A 116 13.40 10.63 -4.83
N GLU A 117 13.28 10.23 -6.09
CA GLU A 117 13.86 10.96 -7.23
C GLU A 117 13.07 12.23 -7.53
N ILE A 118 11.73 12.15 -7.47
CA ILE A 118 10.84 13.32 -7.64
C ILE A 118 11.08 14.34 -6.52
N THR A 119 11.32 13.87 -5.29
CA THR A 119 11.62 14.75 -4.15
C THR A 119 13.01 15.39 -4.26
N LYS A 120 14.00 14.71 -4.85
CA LYS A 120 15.34 15.26 -5.08
C LYS A 120 15.34 16.31 -6.19
N GLU A 121 14.61 16.09 -7.28
CA GLU A 121 14.49 17.06 -8.37
C GLU A 121 13.83 18.37 -7.89
N LYS A 122 12.74 18.27 -7.12
CA LYS A 122 12.08 19.45 -6.52
C LYS A 122 12.98 20.23 -5.56
N LYS A 123 13.76 19.54 -4.73
CA LYS A 123 14.73 20.18 -3.82
C LYS A 123 15.87 20.84 -4.58
N ALA A 124 16.33 20.26 -5.68
CA ALA A 124 17.36 20.85 -6.52
C ALA A 124 16.86 22.13 -7.21
N GLU A 125 15.63 22.13 -7.70
CA GLU A 125 14.99 23.28 -8.34
C GLU A 125 14.77 24.44 -7.34
N GLU A 126 14.35 24.13 -6.11
CA GLU A 126 14.18 25.13 -5.03
C GLU A 126 15.51 25.76 -4.58
N VAL A 127 16.59 24.98 -4.58
CA VAL A 127 17.94 25.48 -4.25
C VAL A 127 18.47 26.44 -5.32
N ILE A 128 18.19 26.16 -6.59
CA ILE A 128 18.57 27.04 -7.72
C ILE A 128 17.82 28.36 -7.63
N HIS A 129 16.49 28.33 -7.43
CA HIS A 129 15.68 29.54 -7.29
C HIS A 129 16.13 30.41 -6.10
N ARG A 130 16.41 29.79 -4.95
CA ARG A 130 16.94 30.50 -3.77
C ARG A 130 18.32 31.11 -4.03
N ALA A 131 19.15 30.48 -4.85
CA ALA A 131 20.46 31.02 -5.22
C ALA A 131 20.33 32.24 -6.16
N GLU A 132 19.36 32.22 -7.07
CA GLU A 132 19.03 33.36 -7.94
C GLU A 132 18.50 34.56 -7.14
N GLU A 133 17.52 34.36 -6.25
CA GLU A 133 17.02 35.42 -5.37
C GLU A 133 18.13 36.07 -4.52
N LYS A 134 19.07 35.26 -4.02
CA LYS A 134 20.23 35.78 -3.26
C LYS A 134 21.14 36.64 -4.12
N ARG A 135 21.35 36.26 -5.39
CA ARG A 135 22.15 37.05 -6.33
C ARG A 135 21.49 38.39 -6.63
N GLU A 136 20.18 38.41 -6.82
CA GLU A 136 19.41 39.65 -7.00
C GLU A 136 19.54 40.57 -5.78
N ARG A 137 19.38 40.04 -4.57
CA ARG A 137 19.56 40.82 -3.33
C ARG A 137 20.98 41.37 -3.15
N ILE A 138 22.00 40.59 -3.51
CA ILE A 138 23.40 41.07 -3.47
C ILE A 138 23.60 42.19 -4.49
N HIS A 139 23.00 42.07 -5.67
CA HIS A 139 23.06 43.11 -6.70
C HIS A 139 22.37 44.41 -6.24
N GLU A 140 21.21 44.32 -5.60
CA GLU A 140 20.52 45.47 -4.99
C GLU A 140 21.37 46.15 -3.91
N LEU A 141 21.99 45.36 -3.02
CA LEU A 141 22.87 45.88 -1.97
C LEU A 141 24.13 46.54 -2.56
N SER A 142 24.71 45.98 -3.62
CA SER A 142 25.82 46.59 -4.34
C SER A 142 25.42 47.92 -4.97
N ALA A 143 24.22 47.99 -5.56
CA ALA A 143 23.69 49.21 -6.16
C ALA A 143 23.36 50.29 -5.12
N LEU A 144 22.98 49.91 -3.89
CA LEU A 144 22.80 50.84 -2.77
C LEU A 144 24.14 51.33 -2.22
N LEU A 145 25.16 50.47 -2.20
CA LEU A 145 26.50 50.85 -1.76
C LEU A 145 27.19 51.81 -2.75
N ASP A 146 26.99 51.59 -4.05
CA ASP A 146 27.49 52.49 -5.11
C ASP A 146 26.80 53.86 -5.10
N LYS A 147 25.56 53.94 -4.59
CA LYS A 147 24.85 55.20 -4.32
C LYS A 147 25.32 55.85 -3.02
N GLY A 148 26.64 55.90 -2.79
CA GLY A 148 27.26 56.56 -1.64
C GLY A 148 26.67 57.95 -1.37
N PRO A 149 26.79 58.48 -0.14
CA PRO A 149 26.02 59.62 0.32
C PRO A 149 26.20 60.81 -0.65
N ASP A 150 25.12 61.16 -1.35
CA ASP A 150 25.02 62.46 -1.99
C ASP A 150 25.12 63.49 -0.87
N ASP A 151 26.23 64.22 -0.80
CA ASP A 151 26.40 65.38 0.08
C ASP A 151 25.76 66.61 -0.60
N PRO A 152 24.53 67.03 -0.23
CA PRO A 152 24.14 68.41 -0.42
C PRO A 152 24.85 69.26 0.65
N PRO A 153 25.46 70.40 0.30
CA PRO A 153 26.12 71.27 1.27
C PRO A 153 25.07 72.07 2.05
N SER A 154 24.50 71.52 3.13
CA SER A 154 23.78 72.34 4.12
C SER A 154 23.71 71.81 5.56
N ASP A 155 23.90 70.52 5.85
CA ASP A 155 23.41 69.98 7.13
C ASP A 155 24.52 69.39 8.04
N ALA A 156 25.63 70.11 8.22
CA ALA A 156 26.69 69.74 9.15
C ALA A 156 26.32 69.93 10.63
N GLU A 157 25.33 70.77 10.94
CA GLU A 157 24.98 71.11 12.33
C GLU A 157 24.01 70.10 12.98
N GLN A 158 23.17 69.41 12.20
CA GLN A 158 22.19 68.45 12.75
C GLN A 158 22.79 67.08 13.11
N ARG A 159 23.95 66.71 12.53
CA ARG A 159 24.62 65.42 12.82
C ARG A 159 25.32 65.38 14.18
N GLN A 160 25.59 66.51 14.80
CA GLN A 160 26.24 66.55 16.13
C GLN A 160 25.23 66.33 17.27
N GLU A 161 24.00 66.83 17.13
CA GLU A 161 22.95 66.63 18.14
C GLU A 161 22.42 65.19 18.14
N GLN A 162 22.24 64.60 16.95
CA GLN A 162 21.69 63.24 16.83
C GLN A 162 22.68 62.13 17.28
N ASN A 163 23.99 62.34 17.14
CA ASN A 163 25.00 61.39 17.61
C ASN A 163 25.23 61.44 19.13
N ALA A 164 24.89 62.56 19.79
CA ALA A 164 24.93 62.68 21.24
C ALA A 164 23.80 61.88 21.91
N GLU A 165 22.59 61.92 21.35
CA GLU A 165 21.43 61.18 21.87
C GLU A 165 21.58 59.65 21.72
N ILE A 166 22.12 59.17 20.60
CA ILE A 166 22.32 57.72 20.36
C ILE A 166 23.40 57.13 21.28
N SER A 167 24.38 57.93 21.70
CA SER A 167 25.46 57.50 22.58
C SER A 167 25.01 57.34 24.04
N GLU A 168 24.01 58.11 24.49
CA GLU A 168 23.41 57.95 25.83
C GLU A 168 22.46 56.74 25.90
N GLU A 169 21.74 56.44 24.81
CA GLU A 169 20.80 55.30 24.78
C GLU A 169 21.52 53.94 24.81
N LEU A 170 22.69 53.82 24.16
CA LEU A 170 23.49 52.59 24.10
C LEU A 170 24.16 52.20 25.42
N GLN A 171 24.38 53.16 26.33
CA GLN A 171 24.97 52.90 27.66
C GLN A 171 23.92 52.45 28.69
N SER A 172 22.63 52.60 28.40
CA SER A 172 21.53 52.26 29.31
C SER A 172 20.92 50.86 29.07
N ALA A 173 21.31 50.17 27.99
CA ALA A 173 20.73 48.88 27.63
C ALA A 173 21.39 47.71 28.40
N PRO A 174 20.60 46.81 29.04
CA PRO A 174 21.15 45.66 29.75
C PRO A 174 21.74 44.63 28.76
N ALA A 175 23.00 44.23 29.00
CA ALA A 175 23.69 43.22 28.20
C ALA A 175 22.96 41.86 28.28
N LEU A 176 22.53 41.32 27.14
CA LEU A 176 21.96 39.98 27.08
C LEU A 176 23.01 38.92 27.48
N PRO A 177 22.63 37.89 28.25
CA PRO A 177 23.54 36.83 28.65
C PRO A 177 23.79 35.88 27.46
N VAL A 178 24.69 36.26 26.56
CA VAL A 178 25.19 35.37 25.51
C VAL A 178 26.39 34.60 26.05
N ASP A 179 26.20 33.32 26.29
CA ASP A 179 27.25 32.41 26.74
C ASP A 179 28.23 32.10 25.60
N LYS A 180 29.35 32.84 25.58
CA LYS A 180 30.39 32.77 24.55
C LYS A 180 31.16 31.45 24.54
N THR A 181 30.97 30.60 25.55
CA THR A 181 31.67 29.30 25.65
C THR A 181 31.08 28.21 24.74
N ARG A 182 29.85 28.40 24.25
CA ARG A 182 29.13 27.43 23.41
C ARG A 182 29.41 27.55 21.91
N VAL A 183 30.07 28.63 21.49
CA VAL A 183 30.44 28.87 20.08
C VAL A 183 31.92 28.55 19.91
N ARG A 184 32.22 27.30 19.54
CA ARG A 184 33.54 26.93 19.01
C ARG A 184 33.41 26.75 17.50
N VAL A 185 34.12 27.59 16.77
CA VAL A 185 34.36 27.40 15.34
C VAL A 185 35.67 26.64 15.23
N GLU A 186 35.59 25.38 14.80
CA GLU A 186 36.77 24.60 14.45
C GLU A 186 37.22 25.07 13.06
N PRO A 187 38.42 25.63 12.90
CA PRO A 187 38.91 26.03 11.59
C PRO A 187 39.13 24.78 10.75
N LEU A 188 38.60 24.79 9.52
CA LEU A 188 38.78 23.73 8.54
C LEU A 188 40.28 23.63 8.22
N SER A 189 40.94 22.57 8.68
CA SER A 189 42.33 22.25 8.32
C SER A 189 42.36 21.63 6.91
N ASP A 190 43.18 22.19 6.03
CA ASP A 190 43.32 21.83 4.60
C ASP A 190 43.88 20.42 4.32
N ASP A 191 44.07 19.57 5.34
CA ASP A 191 44.72 18.26 5.21
C ASP A 191 43.79 17.09 4.84
N HIS A 192 42.48 17.30 4.72
CA HIS A 192 41.56 16.24 4.30
C HIS A 192 41.43 16.18 2.77
N ALA A 193 42.21 15.29 2.14
CA ALA A 193 42.01 14.94 0.73
C ALA A 193 40.58 14.39 0.52
N LEU A 194 39.92 14.83 -0.55
CA LEU A 194 38.58 14.40 -1.02
C LEU A 194 38.37 12.88 -1.15
N GLN A 195 39.42 12.07 -0.94
CA GLN A 195 39.42 10.61 -1.07
C GLN A 195 39.13 9.88 0.25
N ASP A 196 39.02 10.58 1.39
CA ASP A 196 38.82 9.92 2.70
C ASP A 196 37.34 9.77 3.12
N ILE A 197 36.41 10.00 2.18
CA ILE A 197 34.98 9.72 2.38
C ILE A 197 34.73 8.22 2.24
N ARG A 198 34.93 7.46 3.33
CA ARG A 198 34.43 6.09 3.41
C ARG A 198 32.92 6.11 3.66
N THR A 199 32.15 5.49 2.76
CA THR A 199 30.76 5.14 3.04
C THR A 199 30.72 4.18 4.24
N PRO A 200 29.85 4.39 5.24
CA PRO A 200 29.76 3.47 6.38
C PRO A 200 29.40 2.06 5.88
N ASP A 201 30.13 1.05 6.39
CA ASP A 201 29.86 -0.36 6.15
C ASP A 201 28.39 -0.67 6.44
N THR A 202 27.61 -0.86 5.39
CA THR A 202 26.19 -1.17 5.52
C THR A 202 26.08 -2.65 5.87
N PRO A 203 25.46 -3.03 7.01
CA PRO A 203 25.39 -4.43 7.42
C PRO A 203 24.63 -5.25 6.37
N ALA A 204 25.21 -6.41 5.99
CA ALA A 204 24.68 -7.32 4.97
C ALA A 204 23.24 -7.80 5.22
N SER A 205 22.66 -7.55 6.39
CA SER A 205 21.25 -7.80 6.70
C SER A 205 20.28 -6.95 5.88
N LEU A 206 20.69 -5.78 5.38
CA LEU A 206 19.83 -4.90 4.56
C LEU A 206 19.77 -5.29 3.08
N VAL A 207 20.68 -6.15 2.61
CA VAL A 207 20.75 -6.57 1.19
C VAL A 207 19.86 -7.79 0.90
N ARG A 208 19.37 -8.48 1.94
CA ARG A 208 18.53 -9.68 1.78
C ARG A 208 17.17 -9.43 1.16
N ASP A 209 16.65 -8.21 1.22
CA ASP A 209 15.29 -7.91 0.73
C ASP A 209 15.25 -7.49 -0.76
N ILE A 210 16.40 -7.29 -1.39
CA ILE A 210 16.49 -6.77 -2.77
C ILE A 210 16.90 -7.86 -3.77
N ALA A 211 17.50 -8.98 -3.31
CA ALA A 211 17.96 -10.05 -4.18
C ALA A 211 16.94 -11.20 -4.27
N PRO A 212 16.59 -11.70 -5.47
CA PRO A 212 15.77 -12.90 -5.60
C PRO A 212 16.50 -14.14 -5.05
N PRO A 213 15.77 -15.14 -4.52
CA PRO A 213 16.38 -16.31 -3.92
C PRO A 213 17.18 -17.11 -4.97
N ILE A 214 18.39 -17.50 -4.60
CA ILE A 214 19.24 -18.36 -5.41
C ILE A 214 18.57 -19.74 -5.46
N ALA A 215 18.18 -20.17 -6.65
CA ALA A 215 17.59 -21.49 -6.88
C ALA A 215 18.66 -22.57 -6.67
N SER A 216 18.38 -23.51 -5.75
CA SER A 216 19.10 -24.77 -5.56
C SER A 216 18.41 -25.90 -6.31
#